data_AF-A0A4S4BC86-F1
#
_entry.id   AF-A0A4S4BC86-F1
#
_cell.length_a   1.000
_cell.length_b   1.000
_cell.length_c   1.000
_cell.angle_alpha   90.00
_cell.angle_beta   90.00
_cell.angle_gamma   90.00
#
_symmetry.space_group_name_H-M   'P 1'
#
loop_
_entity.id
_entity.type
_entity.pdbx_description
1 polymer ?
#
loop_
_entity_poly.entity_id
_entity_poly.type
_entity_poly.pdbx_seq_one_letter_code
_entity_poly.pdbx_strand_id
1 'polypeptide(L)' 'MSVLQAKRWLVALRWADGERSTVVYEGPLWVGKVTQAVHVLAQAEHRRRRQAEPELPAQLEYEIRSFKPAQDSSEGA' A
#
# COMPACT_ATOMS: atom_id res chain seq x y z
N MET A 1 -13.48 21.06 10.96
CA MET A 1 -12.45 20.68 9.97
C MET A 1 -12.48 19.16 9.84
N SER A 2 -12.98 18.59 8.74
CA SER A 2 -13.02 17.13 8.56
C SER A 2 -11.93 16.71 7.58
N VAL A 3 -10.73 16.57 8.11
CA VAL A 3 -9.60 15.98 7.39
C VAL A 3 -9.60 14.51 7.78
N LEU A 4 -9.91 13.60 6.84
CA LEU A 4 -9.69 12.14 6.93
C LEU A 4 -10.76 11.27 7.65
N GLN A 5 -11.97 11.16 7.10
CA GLN A 5 -12.94 10.14 7.57
C GLN A 5 -12.75 8.74 6.97
N ALA A 6 -11.92 8.56 5.93
CA ALA A 6 -11.68 7.24 5.37
C ALA A 6 -10.81 6.40 6.33
N LYS A 7 -11.39 5.29 6.82
CA LYS A 7 -10.69 4.32 7.67
C LYS A 7 -9.76 3.40 6.87
N ARG A 8 -9.92 3.35 5.53
CA ARG A 8 -9.21 2.43 4.64
C ARG A 8 -8.72 3.17 3.39
N TRP A 9 -7.50 2.86 2.97
CA TRP A 9 -6.79 3.52 1.88
C TRP A 9 -6.15 2.50 0.96
N LEU A 10 -6.37 2.62 -0.34
CA LEU A 10 -5.61 1.96 -1.39
C LEU A 10 -4.33 2.74 -1.64
N VAL A 11 -3.20 2.10 -1.41
CA VAL A 11 -1.87 2.68 -1.56
C VAL A 11 -1.19 2.05 -2.76
N ALA A 12 -0.99 2.85 -3.81
CA ALA A 12 -0.31 2.40 -5.01
C ALA A 12 1.21 2.48 -4.82
N LEU A 13 1.90 1.36 -5.05
CA LEU A 13 3.34 1.22 -4.99
C LEU A 13 3.92 1.01 -6.39
N ARG A 14 5.11 1.57 -6.63
CA ARG A 14 5.94 1.23 -7.79
C ARG A 14 7.25 0.63 -7.30
N TRP A 15 7.56 -0.57 -7.74
CA TRP A 15 8.79 -1.28 -7.40
C TRP A 15 9.95 -0.88 -8.31
N ALA A 16 11.18 -1.11 -7.87
CA ALA A 16 12.38 -0.79 -8.65
C ALA A 16 12.52 -1.63 -9.93
N ASP A 17 11.91 -2.82 -9.97
CA ASP A 17 11.80 -3.67 -11.17
C ASP A 17 10.75 -3.18 -12.18
N GLY A 18 10.01 -2.11 -11.84
CA GLY A 18 8.96 -1.52 -12.67
C GLY A 18 7.55 -2.07 -12.42
N GLU A 19 7.40 -3.12 -11.60
CA GLU A 19 6.09 -3.66 -11.25
C GLU A 19 5.29 -2.67 -10.38
N ARG A 20 3.97 -2.81 -10.41
CA ARG A 20 3.05 -2.02 -9.61
C ARG A 20 2.23 -2.93 -8.72
N SER A 21 2.12 -2.56 -7.45
CA SER A 21 1.24 -3.26 -6.51
C SER A 21 0.34 -2.24 -5.80
N THR A 22 -0.78 -2.72 -5.28
CA THR A 22 -1.66 -1.93 -4.42
C THR A 22 -1.78 -2.64 -3.08
N VAL A 23 -1.46 -1.93 -2.00
CA VAL A 23 -1.65 -2.42 -0.62
C VAL A 23 -2.77 -1.66 0.05
N VAL A 24 -3.46 -2.30 0.99
CA VAL A 24 -4.55 -1.67 1.75
C VAL A 24 -4.02 -1.21 3.10
N TYR A 25 -4.04 0.09 3.35
CA TYR A 25 -3.72 0.68 4.65
C TYR A 25 -5.00 1.03 5.41
N GLU A 26 -5.15 0.52 6.62
CA GLU A 26 -6.28 0.85 7.49
C GLU A 26 -5.82 1.77 8.62
N GLY A 27 -6.38 2.98 8.68
CA GLY A 27 -6.01 4.00 9.63
C GLY A 27 -6.06 5.42 9.06
N PRO A 28 -5.82 6.43 9.92
CA PRO A 28 -5.81 7.83 9.50
C PRO A 28 -4.52 8.19 8.75
N LEU A 29 -4.58 9.10 7.77
CA LEU A 29 -3.38 9.55 7.05
C LEU A 29 -2.55 10.55 7.86
N TRP A 30 -1.70 10.05 8.74
CA TRP A 30 -0.74 10.86 9.49
C TRP A 30 0.66 10.63 8.91
N VAL A 31 1.24 11.67 8.32
CA VAL A 31 2.59 11.63 7.71
C VAL A 31 3.60 11.08 8.74
N GLY A 32 4.43 10.12 8.33
CA GLY A 32 5.32 9.37 9.23
C GLY A 32 4.76 8.00 9.62
N LYS A 33 3.65 7.95 10.39
CA LYS A 33 3.00 6.67 10.77
C LYS A 33 2.52 5.90 9.55
N VAL A 34 1.94 6.61 8.58
CA VAL A 34 1.51 6.03 7.30
C VAL A 34 2.69 5.44 6.55
N THR A 35 3.81 6.16 6.45
CA THR A 35 5.00 5.68 5.73
C THR A 35 5.53 4.39 6.34
N GLN A 36 5.59 4.31 7.67
CA GLN A 36 6.03 3.09 8.36
C GLN A 36 5.03 1.94 8.18
N ALA A 37 3.73 2.19 8.29
CA ALA A 37 2.71 1.16 8.11
C ALA A 37 2.70 0.63 6.67
N VAL A 38 2.75 1.53 5.68
CA VAL A 38 2.87 1.17 4.26
C VAL A 38 4.16 0.40 4.01
N HIS A 39 5.25 0.71 4.72
CA HIS A 39 6.48 -0.05 4.59
C HIS A 39 6.35 -1.50 5.03
N VAL A 40 5.68 -1.76 6.16
CA VAL A 40 5.38 -3.13 6.59
C VAL A 40 4.51 -3.86 5.56
N LEU A 41 3.49 -3.18 5.01
CA LEU A 41 2.62 -3.74 3.98
C LEU A 41 3.39 -4.04 2.67
N ALA A 42 4.28 -3.15 2.26
CA ALA A 42 5.14 -3.36 1.10
C ALA A 42 6.06 -4.57 1.33
N GLN A 43 6.70 -4.70 2.49
CA GLN A 43 7.53 -5.87 2.80
C GLN A 43 6.75 -7.19 2.73
N ALA A 44 5.49 -7.20 3.19
CA ALA A 44 4.62 -8.37 3.10
C ALA A 44 4.29 -8.70 1.64
N GLU A 45 3.94 -7.70 0.81
CA GLU A 45 3.67 -7.91 -0.61
C GLU A 45 4.92 -8.39 -1.36
N HIS A 46 6.10 -7.80 -1.08
CA HIS A 46 7.36 -8.26 -1.64
C HIS A 46 7.66 -9.72 -1.28
N ARG A 47 7.43 -10.11 -0.02
CA ARG A 47 7.59 -11.51 0.41
C ARG A 47 6.65 -12.44 -0.36
N ARG A 48 5.40 -12.03 -0.61
CA ARG A 48 4.44 -12.78 -1.42
C ARG A 48 4.93 -12.91 -2.87
N ARG A 49 5.41 -11.82 -3.47
CA ARG A 49 6.00 -11.84 -4.82
C ARG A 49 7.19 -12.80 -4.89
N ARG A 50 8.10 -12.79 -3.91
CA ARG A 50 9.23 -13.75 -3.85
C ARG A 50 8.81 -15.22 -3.73
N GLN A 51 7.64 -15.51 -3.17
CA GLN A 51 7.14 -16.89 -3.15
C GLN A 51 6.69 -17.36 -4.54
N ALA A 52 6.20 -16.44 -5.37
CA ALA A 52 5.82 -16.71 -6.75
C ALA A 52 7.02 -16.63 -7.72
N GLU A 53 7.98 -15.74 -7.44
CA GLU A 53 9.17 -15.46 -8.24
C GLU A 53 10.41 -15.50 -7.33
N PRO A 54 10.97 -16.70 -7.06
CA PRO A 54 12.08 -16.86 -6.11
C PRO A 54 13.36 -16.10 -6.46
N GLU A 55 13.53 -15.79 -7.75
CA GLU A 55 14.62 -15.01 -8.33
C GLU A 55 14.59 -13.51 -8.01
N LEU A 56 13.46 -13.01 -7.49
CA LEU A 56 13.38 -11.62 -7.04
C LEU A 56 14.39 -11.35 -5.92
N PRO A 57 15.05 -10.17 -5.94
CA PRO A 57 16.02 -9.77 -4.92
C PRO A 57 15.49 -9.89 -3.50
N ALA A 58 16.37 -10.15 -2.52
CA ALA A 58 15.96 -10.25 -1.11
C ALA A 58 15.38 -8.94 -0.56
N GLN A 59 15.79 -7.80 -1.14
CA GLN A 59 15.28 -6.47 -0.86
C GLN A 59 15.04 -5.77 -2.19
N LEU A 60 13.89 -5.13 -2.32
CA LEU A 60 13.53 -4.37 -3.50
C LEU A 60 13.00 -3.01 -3.06
N GLU A 61 13.58 -1.95 -3.60
CA GLU A 61 13.12 -0.60 -3.34
C GLU A 61 11.75 -0.36 -3.96
N TYR A 62 10.99 0.57 -3.38
CA TYR A 62 9.69 0.96 -3.87
C TYR A 62 9.40 2.43 -3.57
N GLU A 63 8.50 3.00 -4.37
CA GLU A 63 7.96 4.34 -4.20
C GLU A 63 6.46 4.26 -3.90
N ILE A 64 6.00 5.07 -2.94
CA ILE A 64 4.58 5.32 -2.74
C ILE A 64 4.13 6.35 -3.77
N ARG A 65 3.20 5.98 -4.65
CA ARG A 65 2.76 6.82 -5.76
C ARG A 65 1.50 7.62 -5.43
N SER A 66 0.55 7.01 -4.73
CA SER A 66 -0.70 7.68 -4.37
C SER A 66 -1.43 6.99 -3.24
N PHE A 67 -2.22 7.75 -2.50
CA PHE A 67 -3.24 7.27 -1.58
C PHE A 67 -4.62 7.58 -2.17
N LYS A 68 -5.45 6.56 -2.31
CA LYS A 68 -6.88 6.72 -2.66
C LYS A 68 -7.72 6.14 -1.53
N PRO A 69 -8.80 6.80 -1.08
CA PRO A 69 -9.74 6.15 -0.18
C PRO A 69 -10.18 4.82 -0.80
N ALA A 70 -10.11 3.73 -0.04
CA ALA A 70 -10.84 2.54 -0.42
C ALA A 70 -12.31 2.90 -0.26
N GLN A 71 -13.05 3.07 -1.35
CA GLN A 71 -14.49 3.21 -1.24
C GLN A 71 -14.98 1.89 -0.63
N ASP A 72 -15.48 1.95 0.61
CA ASP A 72 -16.43 0.92 1.02
C ASP A 72 -17.58 1.09 0.05
N SER A 73 -17.84 0.08 -0.79
CA SER A 73 -19.07 0.01 -1.56
C SER A 73 -20.22 0.02 -0.56
N SER A 74 -20.69 1.22 -0.25
CA SER A 74 -21.98 1.50 0.34
C SER A 74 -22.75 2.36 -0.66
N GLU A 75 -22.83 1.90 -1.90
CA GLU A 75 -24.08 1.86 -2.65
C GLU A 75 -24.66 0.48 -2.30
N GLY A 76 -25.83 0.31 -1.67
CA GLY A 76 -27.02 1.13 -1.76
C GLY A 76 -27.96 0.59 -2.85
N ALA A 77 -28.35 -0.69 -2.78
CA ALA A 77 -29.64 -1.24 -3.22
C ALA A 77 -29.73 -2.74 -2.86
#